data_AF-A0A7C6YS85-F1
#
_entry.id   AF-A0A7C6YS85-F1
#
_cell.length_a   1.000
_cell.length_b   1.000
_cell.length_c   1.000
_cell.angle_alpha   90.00
_cell.angle_beta   90.00
_cell.angle_gamma   90.00
#
_symmetry.space_group_name_H-M   'P 1'
#
loop_
_entity.id
_entity.type
_entity.pdbx_description
1 polymer ?
#
loop_
_entity_poly.entity_id
_entity_poly.type
_entity_poly.pdbx_seq_one_letter_code
_entity_poly.pdbx_strand_id
1 'polypeptide(L)'
;YRSGWQGKLLPINIAFFSYEKLYHFGKVLSAALDKLHISWVLIASADLSHRLQQGAPAGYSPRGAVFDDLVRQCLREGDVKKLLNIDPSLVEAAGECGLRPIIIALGALDGYAFETEELSYEGPFGVGYLVARLKRGEKMSKRELIASLKQENRERVQKITGEEPLPVSLARQSLHQYLTTGKFLQVPANAGDLAKKKAGAFVSLKKQGNLRGCIGTIEPTRSNLAEEIIYNAVSAAIHDPRFAPVSLEELEDLTISVDVLEKPEKIDSIQELDPQVYGVIVSCGRKRGLLLPNLEGVDTSEEQVAIAKAKAGIDIDEKVVLERFKVTRYS
;
A
#
# COMPACT_ATOMS: atom_id res chain seq x y z
N TYR A 1 -30.50 -7.01 23.24
CA TYR A 1 -30.35 -8.37 23.80
C TYR A 1 -28.88 -8.61 24.13
N ARG A 2 -28.54 -8.95 25.38
CA ARG A 2 -27.14 -9.22 25.79
C ARG A 2 -26.83 -10.73 25.95
N SER A 3 -27.76 -11.63 25.60
CA SER A 3 -27.57 -13.09 25.67
C SER A 3 -26.86 -13.59 26.95
N GLY A 4 -27.20 -13.00 28.11
CA GLY A 4 -26.59 -13.34 29.42
C GLY A 4 -25.39 -12.49 29.86
N TRP A 5 -24.78 -11.67 29.00
CA TRP A 5 -23.64 -10.80 29.36
C TRP A 5 -24.09 -9.56 30.16
N GLN A 6 -23.50 -9.36 31.34
CA GLN A 6 -23.78 -8.19 32.18
C GLN A 6 -22.66 -7.13 32.17
N GLY A 7 -21.50 -7.44 31.59
CA GLY A 7 -20.35 -6.52 31.53
C GLY A 7 -20.54 -5.34 30.57
N LYS A 8 -19.56 -4.42 30.56
CA LYS A 8 -19.46 -3.35 29.57
C LYS A 8 -19.03 -3.93 28.21
N LEU A 9 -19.51 -3.34 27.13
CA LEU A 9 -19.14 -3.70 25.76
C LEU A 9 -18.57 -2.45 25.08
N LEU A 10 -17.40 -2.59 24.48
CA LEU A 10 -16.78 -1.57 23.65
C LEU A 10 -16.69 -2.12 22.22
N PRO A 11 -17.57 -1.70 21.30
CA PRO A 11 -17.42 -2.05 19.90
C PRO A 11 -16.23 -1.29 19.31
N ILE A 12 -15.36 -2.00 18.58
CA ILE A 12 -14.22 -1.42 17.88
C ILE A 12 -14.40 -1.72 16.39
N ASN A 13 -14.58 -0.68 15.60
CA ASN A 13 -14.62 -0.81 14.15
C ASN A 13 -13.19 -0.86 13.60
N ILE A 14 -12.99 -1.69 12.58
CA ILE A 14 -11.69 -1.93 11.99
C ILE A 14 -11.49 -0.96 10.83
N ALA A 15 -10.43 -0.17 10.91
CA ALA A 15 -9.97 0.64 9.77
C ALA A 15 -9.12 -0.24 8.83
N PHE A 16 -9.15 0.05 7.53
CA PHE A 16 -8.29 -0.60 6.53
C PHE A 16 -6.85 -0.06 6.56
N PHE A 17 -6.25 -0.05 7.75
CA PHE A 17 -4.84 0.29 7.93
C PHE A 17 -3.93 -0.91 7.60
N SER A 18 -2.63 -0.64 7.50
CA SER A 18 -1.62 -1.69 7.38
C SER A 18 -1.67 -2.64 8.58
N TYR A 19 -1.30 -3.89 8.35
CA TYR A 19 -1.24 -4.93 9.38
C TYR A 19 -0.39 -4.52 10.58
N GLU A 20 0.75 -3.88 10.35
CA GLU A 20 1.60 -3.33 11.42
C GLU A 20 0.88 -2.29 12.28
N LYS A 21 0.10 -1.39 11.67
CA LYS A 21 -0.62 -0.34 12.41
C LYS A 21 -1.77 -0.93 13.22
N LEU A 22 -2.44 -1.95 12.69
CA LEU A 22 -3.48 -2.71 13.41
C LEU A 22 -2.90 -3.53 14.56
N TYR A 23 -1.76 -4.18 14.34
CA TYR A 23 -1.02 -4.89 15.38
C TYR A 23 -0.57 -3.93 16.49
N HIS A 24 -0.03 -2.76 16.13
CA HIS A 24 0.33 -1.70 17.08
C HIS A 24 -0.87 -1.18 17.87
N PHE A 25 -2.01 -1.00 17.20
CA PHE A 25 -3.26 -0.62 17.85
C PHE A 25 -3.66 -1.65 18.92
N GLY A 26 -3.56 -2.95 18.63
CA GLY A 26 -3.76 -4.02 19.61
C GLY A 26 -2.85 -3.88 20.83
N LYS A 27 -1.55 -3.63 20.62
CA LYS A 27 -0.57 -3.42 21.71
C LYS A 27 -0.97 -2.25 22.61
N VAL A 28 -1.32 -1.11 21.99
CA VAL A 28 -1.74 0.10 22.72
C VAL A 28 -3.05 -0.13 23.47
N LEU A 29 -4.00 -0.84 22.87
CA LEU A 29 -5.26 -1.21 23.51
C LEU A 29 -5.03 -2.06 24.77
N SER A 30 -4.21 -3.10 24.68
CA SER A 30 -3.85 -3.96 25.81
C SER A 30 -3.18 -3.15 26.93
N ALA A 31 -2.22 -2.29 26.59
CA ALA A 31 -1.54 -1.42 27.55
C ALA A 31 -2.49 -0.41 28.23
N ALA A 32 -3.47 0.11 27.49
CA ALA A 32 -4.48 1.02 28.05
C ALA A 32 -5.41 0.28 29.00
N LEU A 33 -5.87 -0.92 28.64
CA LEU A 33 -6.75 -1.75 29.49
C LEU A 33 -6.04 -2.21 30.76
N ASP A 34 -4.76 -2.61 30.68
CA ASP A 34 -3.97 -3.00 31.85
C ASP A 34 -3.82 -1.83 32.86
N LYS A 35 -3.73 -0.56 32.39
CA LYS A 35 -3.71 0.64 33.25
C LYS A 35 -5.03 0.92 33.95
N LEU A 36 -6.15 0.43 33.42
CA LEU A 36 -7.47 0.60 34.04
C LEU A 36 -7.71 -0.41 35.17
N HIS A 37 -6.81 -1.39 35.36
CA HIS A 37 -6.93 -2.43 36.39
C HIS A 37 -8.27 -3.19 36.33
N ILE A 38 -8.79 -3.42 35.11
CA ILE A 38 -10.02 -4.18 34.87
C ILE A 38 -9.74 -5.56 34.28
N SER A 39 -10.61 -6.53 34.56
CA SER A 39 -10.64 -7.77 33.80
C SER A 39 -11.32 -7.54 32.45
N TRP A 40 -10.69 -8.01 31.38
CA TRP A 40 -11.19 -7.82 30.02
C TRP A 40 -10.99 -9.08 29.19
N VAL A 41 -11.83 -9.23 28.18
CA VAL A 41 -11.68 -10.21 27.10
C VAL A 41 -11.77 -9.46 25.78
N LEU A 42 -10.90 -9.79 24.83
CA LEU A 42 -10.96 -9.25 23.48
C LEU A 42 -11.52 -10.34 22.57
N ILE A 43 -12.59 -10.01 21.84
CA ILE A 43 -13.22 -10.90 20.88
C ILE A 43 -12.90 -10.37 19.48
N ALA A 44 -12.10 -11.12 18.72
CA ALA A 44 -11.90 -10.89 17.30
C ALA A 44 -12.98 -11.63 16.52
N SER A 45 -14.01 -10.90 16.07
CA SER A 45 -15.01 -11.45 15.15
C SER A 45 -14.41 -11.51 13.75
N ALA A 46 -14.26 -12.72 13.21
CA ALA A 46 -13.43 -12.97 12.05
C ALA A 46 -13.89 -14.22 11.30
N ASP A 47 -14.17 -14.09 10.00
CA ASP A 47 -14.31 -15.22 9.08
C ASP A 47 -13.02 -15.36 8.29
N LEU A 48 -12.56 -16.59 8.04
CA LEU A 48 -11.37 -16.84 7.22
C LEU A 48 -11.75 -16.77 5.73
N SER A 49 -11.33 -17.72 4.90
CA SER A 49 -11.63 -17.74 3.47
C SER A 49 -13.14 -17.81 3.23
N HIS A 50 -13.65 -16.99 2.29
CA HIS A 50 -15.03 -17.07 1.81
C HIS A 50 -15.16 -17.89 0.52
N ARG A 51 -14.13 -18.69 0.22
CA ARG A 51 -13.93 -19.32 -1.09
C ARG A 51 -13.60 -20.81 -1.05
N LEU A 52 -14.01 -21.52 0.02
CA LEU A 52 -13.61 -22.91 0.28
C LEU A 52 -14.26 -23.94 -0.66
N GLN A 53 -15.40 -23.64 -1.27
CA GLN A 53 -16.09 -24.58 -2.16
C GLN A 53 -16.86 -23.86 -3.29
N GLN A 54 -17.34 -24.62 -4.26
CA GLN A 54 -18.24 -24.11 -5.30
C GLN A 54 -19.53 -23.56 -4.68
N GLY A 55 -19.96 -22.39 -5.13
CA GLY A 55 -21.12 -21.69 -4.57
C GLY A 55 -20.87 -20.93 -3.27
N ALA A 56 -19.62 -20.83 -2.81
CA ALA A 56 -19.27 -19.95 -1.70
C ALA A 56 -19.56 -18.47 -2.03
N PRO A 57 -19.81 -17.60 -1.02
CA PRO A 57 -20.25 -16.22 -1.23
C PRO A 57 -19.33 -15.39 -2.13
N ALA A 58 -18.02 -15.67 -2.09
CA ALA A 58 -17.01 -14.97 -2.89
C ALA A 58 -16.48 -15.81 -4.07
N GLY A 59 -17.20 -16.86 -4.49
CA GLY A 59 -16.75 -17.81 -5.51
C GLY A 59 -15.81 -18.89 -4.96
N TYR A 60 -15.35 -19.82 -5.80
CA TYR A 60 -14.42 -20.88 -5.37
C TYR A 60 -12.98 -20.53 -5.73
N SER A 61 -12.06 -20.75 -4.79
CA SER A 61 -10.62 -20.64 -5.01
C SER A 61 -9.90 -21.70 -4.17
N PRO A 62 -9.11 -22.60 -4.76
CA PRO A 62 -8.33 -23.58 -3.99
C PRO A 62 -7.31 -22.90 -3.06
N ARG A 63 -6.92 -21.66 -3.37
CA ARG A 63 -6.05 -20.83 -2.50
C ARG A 63 -6.76 -20.41 -1.20
N GLY A 64 -8.09 -20.47 -1.14
CA GLY A 64 -8.85 -20.23 0.10
C GLY A 64 -8.49 -21.21 1.21
N ALA A 65 -8.41 -22.51 0.91
CA ALA A 65 -8.01 -23.51 1.90
C ALA A 65 -6.56 -23.32 2.36
N VAL A 66 -5.67 -22.94 1.43
CA VAL A 66 -4.26 -22.64 1.73
C VAL A 66 -4.13 -21.45 2.70
N PHE A 67 -4.96 -20.42 2.50
CA PHE A 67 -5.03 -19.28 3.42
C PHE A 67 -5.48 -19.70 4.82
N ASP A 68 -6.57 -20.46 4.93
CA ASP A 68 -7.11 -20.90 6.22
C ASP A 68 -6.09 -21.74 7.00
N ASP A 69 -5.46 -22.70 6.34
CA ASP A 69 -4.44 -23.56 6.96
C ASP A 69 -3.21 -22.76 7.40
N LEU A 70 -2.79 -21.77 6.61
CA LEU A 70 -1.69 -20.88 6.97
C LEU A 70 -2.02 -20.06 8.22
N VAL A 71 -3.22 -19.45 8.28
CA VAL A 71 -3.64 -18.66 9.45
C VAL A 71 -3.69 -19.55 10.70
N ARG A 72 -4.32 -20.73 10.60
CA ARG A 72 -4.42 -21.70 11.70
C ARG A 72 -3.06 -22.17 12.17
N GLN A 73 -2.14 -22.50 11.24
CA GLN A 73 -0.77 -22.88 11.57
C GLN A 73 -0.05 -21.77 12.33
N CYS A 74 -0.10 -20.53 11.82
CA CYS A 74 0.56 -19.40 12.47
C CYS A 74 0.01 -19.13 13.87
N LEU A 75 -1.30 -19.29 14.07
CA LEU A 75 -1.91 -19.16 15.40
C LEU A 75 -1.43 -20.27 16.35
N ARG A 76 -1.38 -21.53 15.90
CA ARG A 76 -0.88 -22.67 16.71
C ARG A 76 0.59 -22.52 17.10
N GLU A 77 1.42 -22.08 16.16
CA GLU A 77 2.87 -21.91 16.38
C GLU A 77 3.21 -20.56 17.06
N GLY A 78 2.25 -19.63 17.10
CA GLY A 78 2.47 -18.27 17.55
C GLY A 78 3.38 -17.45 16.62
N ASP A 79 3.44 -17.82 15.32
CA ASP A 79 4.22 -17.13 14.30
C ASP A 79 3.46 -15.91 13.75
N VAL A 80 3.41 -14.87 14.59
CA VAL A 80 2.78 -13.60 14.25
C VAL A 80 3.49 -12.92 13.08
N LYS A 81 4.82 -13.06 12.96
CA LYS A 81 5.60 -12.40 11.91
C LYS A 81 5.21 -12.93 10.53
N LYS A 82 5.02 -14.24 10.39
CA LYS A 82 4.53 -14.85 9.14
C LYS A 82 3.13 -14.38 8.78
N LEU A 83 2.23 -14.23 9.75
CA LEU A 83 0.89 -13.66 9.53
C LEU A 83 0.93 -12.21 9.04
N LEU A 84 1.80 -11.37 9.61
CA LEU A 84 1.94 -9.97 9.20
C LEU A 84 2.54 -9.83 7.79
N ASN A 85 3.29 -10.83 7.33
CA ASN A 85 3.94 -10.86 6.00
C ASN A 85 3.27 -11.85 5.04
N ILE A 86 1.99 -12.17 5.27
CA ILE A 86 1.24 -13.05 4.38
C ILE A 86 1.18 -12.45 2.96
N ASP A 87 1.32 -13.32 1.95
CA ASP A 87 1.25 -12.94 0.53
C ASP A 87 -0.09 -12.23 0.23
N PRO A 88 -0.09 -10.95 -0.20
CA PRO A 88 -1.32 -10.21 -0.50
C PRO A 88 -2.18 -10.90 -1.55
N SER A 89 -1.58 -11.60 -2.53
CA SER A 89 -2.33 -12.33 -3.55
C SER A 89 -3.05 -13.54 -2.97
N LEU A 90 -2.52 -14.16 -1.91
CA LEU A 90 -3.19 -15.23 -1.17
C LEU A 90 -4.39 -14.70 -0.39
N VAL A 91 -4.24 -13.55 0.29
CA VAL A 91 -5.32 -12.88 1.01
C VAL A 91 -6.47 -12.52 0.07
N GLU A 92 -6.15 -11.88 -1.05
CA GLU A 92 -7.15 -11.51 -2.08
C GLU A 92 -7.82 -12.75 -2.67
N ALA A 93 -7.04 -13.80 -2.96
CA ALA A 93 -7.57 -15.04 -3.50
C ALA A 93 -8.47 -15.82 -2.52
N ALA A 94 -8.38 -15.56 -1.22
CA ALA A 94 -9.23 -16.13 -0.18
C ALA A 94 -10.55 -15.36 0.02
N GLY A 95 -10.61 -14.09 -0.38
CA GLY A 95 -11.80 -13.25 -0.23
C GLY A 95 -12.26 -13.10 1.22
N GLU A 96 -11.30 -13.05 2.15
CA GLU A 96 -11.49 -13.08 3.61
C GLU A 96 -11.85 -11.72 4.23
N CYS A 97 -12.25 -11.74 5.51
CA CYS A 97 -12.41 -10.52 6.30
C CYS A 97 -11.82 -10.58 7.72
N GLY A 98 -11.35 -11.76 8.14
CA GLY A 98 -10.95 -12.07 9.51
C GLY A 98 -9.51 -11.73 9.88
N LEU A 99 -8.62 -11.52 8.90
CA LEU A 99 -7.20 -11.35 9.15
C LEU A 99 -6.89 -10.09 9.96
N ARG A 100 -7.53 -8.96 9.63
CA ARG A 100 -7.36 -7.68 10.35
C ARG A 100 -7.79 -7.76 11.83
N PRO A 101 -8.98 -8.29 12.19
CA PRO A 101 -9.33 -8.49 13.59
C PRO A 101 -8.39 -9.45 14.33
N ILE A 102 -7.96 -10.53 13.68
CA ILE A 102 -6.98 -11.48 14.24
C ILE A 102 -5.66 -10.76 14.56
N ILE A 103 -5.17 -9.91 13.64
CA ILE A 103 -3.94 -9.14 13.83
C ILE A 103 -4.06 -8.17 15.02
N ILE A 104 -5.20 -7.50 15.20
CA ILE A 104 -5.43 -6.64 16.39
C ILE A 104 -5.35 -7.49 17.66
N ALA A 105 -5.98 -8.67 17.68
CA ALA A 105 -5.96 -9.55 18.84
C ALA A 105 -4.55 -10.05 19.17
N LEU A 106 -3.76 -10.43 18.17
CA LEU A 106 -2.35 -10.80 18.35
C LEU A 106 -1.51 -9.60 18.82
N GLY A 107 -1.84 -8.39 18.37
CA GLY A 107 -1.22 -7.15 18.84
C GLY A 107 -1.42 -6.92 20.33
N ALA A 108 -2.60 -7.25 20.85
CA ALA A 108 -2.89 -7.17 22.29
C ALA A 108 -2.05 -8.13 23.14
N LEU A 109 -1.40 -9.12 22.51
CA LEU A 109 -0.50 -10.09 23.11
C LEU A 109 0.99 -9.79 22.84
N ASP A 110 1.34 -8.67 22.17
CA ASP A 110 2.72 -8.28 21.92
C ASP A 110 3.51 -8.15 23.24
N GLY A 111 4.69 -8.78 23.28
CA GLY A 111 5.52 -8.83 24.49
C GLY A 111 5.05 -9.83 25.57
N TYR A 112 4.07 -10.69 25.27
CA TYR A 112 3.62 -11.76 26.16
C TYR A 112 3.74 -13.13 25.49
N ALA A 113 3.97 -14.16 26.32
CA ALA A 113 3.67 -15.53 25.95
C ALA A 113 2.17 -15.65 25.65
N PHE A 114 1.79 -16.54 24.75
CA PHE A 114 0.40 -16.97 24.67
C PHE A 114 0.29 -18.41 24.21
N GLU A 115 -0.73 -19.08 24.72
CA GLU A 115 -1.12 -20.42 24.29
C GLU A 115 -2.34 -20.31 23.38
N THR A 116 -2.31 -21.04 22.28
CA THR A 116 -3.42 -21.13 21.33
C THR A 116 -4.11 -22.48 21.50
N GLU A 117 -5.42 -22.44 21.70
CA GLU A 117 -6.29 -23.60 21.68
C GLU A 117 -7.30 -23.43 20.54
N GLU A 118 -7.15 -24.24 19.50
CA GLU A 118 -8.14 -24.34 18.42
C GLU A 118 -9.31 -25.20 18.91
N LEU A 119 -10.47 -24.57 19.09
CA LEU A 119 -11.68 -25.22 19.63
C LEU A 119 -12.52 -25.86 18.53
N SER A 120 -12.61 -25.21 17.37
CA SER A 120 -13.28 -25.74 16.18
C SER A 120 -12.77 -25.03 14.93
N TYR A 121 -12.78 -25.75 13.81
CA TYR A 121 -12.64 -25.19 12.48
C TYR A 121 -13.59 -25.92 11.53
N GLU A 122 -14.47 -25.16 10.88
CA GLU A 122 -15.46 -25.70 9.95
C GLU A 122 -15.56 -24.82 8.70
N GLY A 123 -16.00 -25.40 7.58
CA GLY A 123 -16.18 -24.68 6.30
C GLY A 123 -17.63 -24.54 5.81
N PRO A 124 -18.68 -24.39 6.66
CA PRO A 124 -20.05 -24.36 6.19
C PRO A 124 -20.28 -23.19 5.21
N PHE A 125 -21.15 -23.42 4.23
CA PHE A 125 -21.47 -22.44 3.17
C PHE A 125 -20.25 -22.01 2.33
N GLY A 126 -19.11 -22.69 2.44
CA GLY A 126 -17.88 -22.32 1.75
C GLY A 126 -17.09 -21.19 2.42
N VAL A 127 -17.43 -20.86 3.66
CA VAL A 127 -16.74 -19.88 4.49
C VAL A 127 -16.02 -20.62 5.62
N GLY A 128 -14.75 -20.29 5.86
CA GLY A 128 -13.95 -20.85 6.94
C GLY A 128 -14.24 -20.16 8.27
N TYR A 129 -14.73 -20.93 9.25
CA TYR A 129 -15.02 -20.46 10.60
C TYR A 129 -14.06 -21.11 11.58
N LEU A 130 -13.12 -20.31 12.10
CA LEU A 130 -12.19 -20.71 13.16
C LEU A 130 -12.68 -20.19 14.51
N VAL A 131 -12.84 -21.08 15.47
CA VAL A 131 -13.00 -20.72 16.88
C VAL A 131 -11.73 -21.11 17.62
N ALA A 132 -11.01 -20.12 18.13
CA ALA A 132 -9.78 -20.33 18.88
C ALA A 132 -9.72 -19.44 20.12
N ARG A 133 -9.09 -19.97 21.18
CA ARG A 133 -8.78 -19.24 22.41
C ARG A 133 -7.29 -18.93 22.45
N LEU A 134 -6.96 -17.65 22.58
CA LEU A 134 -5.60 -17.16 22.81
C LEU A 134 -5.46 -16.75 24.27
N LYS A 135 -4.70 -17.51 25.06
CA LYS A 135 -4.51 -17.25 26.49
C LYS A 135 -3.20 -16.51 26.72
N ARG A 136 -3.29 -15.26 27.20
CA ARG A 136 -2.11 -14.45 27.59
C ARG A 136 -1.39 -15.12 28.77
N GLY A 137 -0.10 -15.36 28.61
CA GLY A 137 0.80 -15.88 29.64
C GLY A 137 1.71 -14.78 30.22
N GLU A 138 2.91 -15.18 30.64
CA GLU A 138 3.90 -14.28 31.24
C GLU A 138 4.51 -13.30 30.23
N LYS A 139 5.11 -12.22 30.74
CA LYS A 139 5.83 -11.26 29.89
C LYS A 139 7.05 -11.94 29.25
N MET A 140 7.20 -11.76 27.95
CA MET A 140 8.31 -12.26 27.15
C MET A 140 8.80 -11.15 26.22
N SER A 141 9.83 -10.40 26.63
CA SER A 141 10.39 -9.29 25.83
C SER A 141 10.82 -9.69 24.42
N LYS A 142 11.27 -10.94 24.23
CA LYS A 142 11.61 -11.50 22.90
C LYS A 142 10.42 -11.57 21.93
N ARG A 143 9.17 -11.46 22.41
CA ARG A 143 7.94 -11.40 21.61
C ARG A 143 7.46 -9.98 21.33
N GLU A 144 8.24 -8.96 21.68
CA GLU A 144 7.97 -7.59 21.24
C GLU A 144 8.32 -7.42 19.75
N LEU A 145 7.31 -7.61 18.90
CA LEU A 145 7.45 -7.59 17.46
C LEU A 145 7.34 -6.18 16.88
N ILE A 146 6.59 -5.27 17.51
CA ILE A 146 6.48 -3.90 17.00
C ILE A 146 7.84 -3.20 16.90
N ALA A 147 8.69 -3.39 17.91
CA ALA A 147 10.00 -2.76 17.92
C ALA A 147 10.89 -3.31 16.79
N SER A 148 10.90 -4.65 16.61
CA SER A 148 11.66 -5.28 15.54
C SER A 148 11.12 -4.96 14.15
N LEU A 149 9.80 -4.99 13.93
CA LEU A 149 9.18 -4.65 12.64
C LEU A 149 9.47 -3.21 12.22
N LYS A 150 9.38 -2.25 13.16
CA LYS A 150 9.75 -0.85 12.88
C LYS A 150 11.24 -0.70 12.58
N GLN A 151 12.09 -1.49 13.24
CA GLN A 151 13.53 -1.48 12.98
C GLN A 151 13.84 -2.08 11.61
N GLU A 152 13.28 -3.25 11.29
CA GLU A 152 13.46 -3.93 10.00
C GLU A 152 12.94 -3.08 8.82
N ASN A 153 11.78 -2.42 8.97
CA ASN A 153 11.29 -1.49 7.95
C ASN A 153 12.21 -0.28 7.79
N ARG A 154 12.69 0.31 8.90
CA ARG A 154 13.66 1.42 8.83
C ARG A 154 14.97 0.99 8.19
N GLU A 155 15.48 -0.20 8.50
CA GLU A 155 16.69 -0.75 7.87
C GLU A 155 16.48 -1.03 6.39
N ARG A 156 15.33 -1.61 6.01
CA ARG A 156 14.95 -1.84 4.60
C ARG A 156 14.89 -0.54 3.82
N VAL A 157 14.21 0.47 4.37
CA VAL A 157 14.12 1.79 3.73
C VAL A 157 15.48 2.47 3.74
N GLN A 158 16.24 2.44 4.83
CA GLN A 158 17.60 3.01 4.89
C GLN A 158 18.53 2.41 3.84
N LYS A 159 18.47 1.09 3.64
CA LYS A 159 19.24 0.41 2.58
C LYS A 159 18.84 0.90 1.18
N ILE A 160 17.56 1.20 0.96
CA ILE A 160 17.08 1.78 -0.30
C ILE A 160 17.47 3.26 -0.42
N THR A 161 17.39 4.03 0.67
CA THR A 161 17.62 5.48 0.66
C THR A 161 19.10 5.88 0.64
N GLY A 162 20.00 5.00 1.09
CA GLY A 162 21.44 5.28 1.18
C GLY A 162 22.14 5.43 -0.17
N GLU A 163 21.54 4.90 -1.24
CA GLU A 163 22.04 4.94 -2.61
C GLU A 163 21.05 5.61 -3.58
N GLU A 164 20.16 6.48 -3.07
CA GLU A 164 19.14 7.13 -3.90
C GLU A 164 19.79 7.99 -5.01
N PRO A 165 19.43 7.76 -6.29
CA PRO A 165 19.90 8.62 -7.36
C PRO A 165 19.38 10.06 -7.14
N LEU A 166 20.11 11.04 -7.67
CA LEU A 166 19.84 12.46 -7.43
C LEU A 166 18.36 12.89 -7.60
N PRO A 167 17.60 12.44 -8.62
CA PRO A 167 16.18 12.77 -8.74
C PRO A 167 15.33 12.31 -7.54
N VAL A 168 15.60 11.11 -7.03
CA VAL A 168 14.84 10.50 -5.93
C VAL A 168 15.19 11.16 -4.60
N SER A 169 16.48 11.37 -4.34
CA SER A 169 16.91 12.07 -3.13
C SER A 169 16.42 13.52 -3.09
N LEU A 170 16.36 14.20 -4.24
CA LEU A 170 15.76 15.54 -4.34
C LEU A 170 14.26 15.54 -4.03
N ALA A 171 13.51 14.56 -4.55
CA ALA A 171 12.09 14.38 -4.23
C ALA A 171 11.89 14.14 -2.72
N ARG A 172 12.71 13.29 -2.11
CA ARG A 172 12.66 13.00 -0.67
C ARG A 172 12.96 14.23 0.19
N GLN A 173 14.02 14.99 -0.14
CA GLN A 173 14.37 16.23 0.55
C GLN A 173 13.25 17.27 0.44
N SER A 174 12.62 17.39 -0.74
CA SER A 174 11.47 18.27 -0.96
C SER A 174 10.31 17.91 -0.03
N LEU A 175 9.94 16.63 0.04
CA LEU A 175 8.90 16.14 0.94
C LEU A 175 9.22 16.41 2.40
N HIS A 176 10.42 16.06 2.85
CA HIS A 176 10.83 16.28 4.23
C HIS A 176 10.72 17.76 4.62
N GLN A 177 11.24 18.67 3.79
CA GLN A 177 11.18 20.10 4.07
C GLN A 177 9.73 20.60 4.10
N TYR A 178 8.89 20.19 3.14
CA TYR A 178 7.50 20.66 3.08
C TYR A 178 6.68 20.12 4.25
N LEU A 179 6.83 18.84 4.60
CA LEU A 179 6.12 18.23 5.73
C LEU A 179 6.57 18.80 7.08
N THR A 180 7.81 19.29 7.19
CA THR A 180 8.33 19.90 8.42
C THR A 180 7.99 21.39 8.54
N THR A 181 8.02 22.14 7.43
CA THR A 181 8.00 23.62 7.46
C THR A 181 6.84 24.27 6.72
N GLY A 182 6.10 23.50 5.91
CA GLY A 182 5.08 24.00 4.98
C GLY A 182 5.65 24.77 3.78
N LYS A 183 6.97 24.78 3.57
CA LYS A 183 7.64 25.52 2.49
C LYS A 183 8.28 24.58 1.49
N PHE A 184 8.21 24.92 0.21
CA PHE A 184 8.91 24.19 -0.84
C PHE A 184 10.43 24.31 -0.70
N LEU A 185 11.14 23.23 -1.02
CA LEU A 185 12.59 23.22 -1.15
C LEU A 185 13.03 24.15 -2.28
N GLN A 186 14.06 24.96 -2.04
CA GLN A 186 14.74 25.70 -3.10
C GLN A 186 15.70 24.76 -3.83
N VAL A 187 15.85 24.92 -5.14
CA VAL A 187 16.73 24.08 -5.94
C VAL A 187 18.15 24.09 -5.35
N PRO A 188 18.67 22.95 -4.89
CA PRO A 188 20.01 22.88 -4.34
C PRO A 188 21.07 23.18 -5.40
N ALA A 189 22.18 23.83 -5.00
CA ALA A 189 23.28 24.14 -5.92
C ALA A 189 23.92 22.90 -6.57
N ASN A 190 23.83 21.74 -5.90
CA ASN A 190 24.30 20.45 -6.38
C ASN A 190 23.25 19.66 -7.20
N ALA A 191 22.16 20.30 -7.66
CA ALA A 191 21.15 19.65 -8.52
C ALA A 191 21.65 19.24 -9.91
N GLY A 192 22.90 19.59 -10.26
CA GLY A 192 23.59 19.10 -11.44
C GLY A 192 22.81 19.37 -12.74
N ASP A 193 22.67 18.33 -13.57
CA ASP A 193 21.98 18.46 -14.86
C ASP A 193 20.46 18.63 -14.72
N LEU A 194 19.86 18.30 -13.58
CA LEU A 194 18.43 18.53 -13.33
C LEU A 194 18.09 20.03 -13.34
N ALA A 195 19.03 20.88 -12.96
CA ALA A 195 18.86 22.34 -13.00
C ALA A 195 19.07 22.93 -14.42
N LYS A 196 19.64 22.16 -15.36
CA LYS A 196 19.99 22.64 -16.71
C LYS A 196 18.99 22.24 -17.79
N LYS A 197 18.21 21.18 -17.56
CA LYS A 197 17.24 20.66 -18.54
C LYS A 197 15.80 20.89 -18.10
N LYS A 198 14.91 20.91 -19.09
CA LYS A 198 13.45 20.92 -18.90
C LYS A 198 12.88 19.61 -19.41
N ALA A 199 12.07 18.97 -18.58
CA ALA A 199 11.31 17.77 -18.94
C ALA A 199 10.09 17.66 -18.04
N GLY A 200 9.04 16.98 -18.52
CA GLY A 200 7.97 16.51 -17.64
C GLY A 200 8.49 15.42 -16.70
N ALA A 201 7.91 15.31 -15.52
CA ALA A 201 8.30 14.28 -14.56
C ALA A 201 7.12 13.82 -13.70
N PHE A 202 7.08 12.53 -13.38
CA PHE A 202 6.14 11.96 -12.43
C PHE A 202 6.88 11.48 -11.19
N VAL A 203 6.36 11.85 -10.02
CA VAL A 203 6.84 11.33 -8.74
C VAL A 203 5.79 10.39 -8.19
N SER A 204 6.18 9.14 -7.96
CA SER A 204 5.31 8.11 -7.37
C SER A 204 5.84 7.72 -6.00
N LEU A 205 4.97 7.80 -5.01
CA LEU A 205 5.19 7.38 -3.63
C LEU A 205 4.57 6.01 -3.44
N LYS A 206 5.32 5.08 -2.86
CA LYS A 206 4.82 3.75 -2.52
C LYS A 206 5.06 3.45 -1.05
N LYS A 207 4.10 2.80 -0.40
CA LYS A 207 4.19 2.31 0.97
C LYS A 207 3.98 0.81 0.96
N GLN A 208 4.98 0.06 1.43
CA GLN A 208 4.96 -1.42 1.39
C GLN A 208 4.62 -1.97 -0.01
N GLY A 209 5.18 -1.36 -1.07
CA GLY A 209 4.93 -1.74 -2.47
C GLY A 209 3.66 -1.14 -3.08
N ASN A 210 2.67 -0.73 -2.27
CA ASN A 210 1.41 -0.18 -2.74
C ASN A 210 1.51 1.32 -3.06
N LEU A 211 0.78 1.78 -4.08
CA LEU A 211 0.73 3.20 -4.44
C LEU A 211 0.15 4.04 -3.30
N ARG A 212 0.88 5.08 -2.87
CA ARG A 212 0.50 6.01 -1.80
C ARG A 212 0.27 7.45 -2.29
N GLY A 213 0.69 7.74 -3.51
CA GLY A 213 0.47 8.99 -4.24
C GLY A 213 1.25 8.99 -5.55
N CYS A 214 0.71 9.60 -6.60
CA CYS A 214 1.44 9.81 -7.85
C CYS A 214 0.92 11.04 -8.57
N ILE A 215 1.81 12.01 -8.78
CA ILE A 215 1.53 13.24 -9.51
C ILE A 215 2.71 13.56 -10.42
N GLY A 216 2.41 14.10 -11.59
CA GLY A 216 3.41 14.56 -12.52
C GLY A 216 2.85 15.46 -13.60
N THR A 217 3.75 15.89 -14.47
CA THR A 217 3.48 16.78 -15.59
C THR A 217 4.00 16.15 -16.88
N ILE A 218 3.21 16.25 -17.94
CA ILE A 218 3.55 15.69 -19.27
C ILE A 218 4.64 16.55 -19.92
N GLU A 219 4.44 17.85 -19.89
CA GLU A 219 5.37 18.86 -20.42
C GLU A 219 5.96 19.65 -19.24
N PRO A 220 7.19 20.18 -19.39
CA PRO A 220 7.82 20.97 -18.33
C PRO A 220 6.99 22.22 -18.03
N THR A 221 6.55 22.35 -16.78
CA THR A 221 5.77 23.49 -16.27
C THR A 221 6.63 24.43 -15.41
N ARG A 222 7.82 23.99 -15.03
CA ARG A 222 8.79 24.73 -14.21
C ARG A 222 10.02 25.17 -14.99
N SER A 223 10.87 25.96 -14.34
CA SER A 223 12.06 26.55 -14.96
C SER A 223 13.09 25.49 -15.35
N ASN A 224 13.11 24.37 -14.62
CA ASN A 224 14.01 23.24 -14.81
C ASN A 224 13.39 21.97 -14.21
N LEU A 225 13.98 20.81 -14.51
CA LEU A 225 13.53 19.51 -14.03
C LEU A 225 13.65 19.37 -12.50
N ALA A 226 14.64 20.02 -11.87
CA ALA A 226 14.77 19.98 -10.41
C ALA A 226 13.54 20.60 -9.72
N GLU A 227 13.08 21.78 -10.16
CA GLU A 227 11.83 22.40 -9.69
C GLU A 227 10.60 21.53 -9.98
N GLU A 228 10.57 20.89 -11.15
CA GLU A 228 9.48 19.97 -11.53
C GLU A 228 9.36 18.81 -10.54
N ILE A 229 10.49 18.17 -10.22
CA ILE A 229 10.55 17.07 -9.25
C ILE A 229 10.17 17.54 -7.85
N ILE A 230 10.73 18.67 -7.38
CA ILE A 230 10.44 19.25 -6.07
C ILE A 230 8.93 19.46 -5.90
N TYR A 231 8.29 20.08 -6.90
CA TYR A 231 6.87 20.42 -6.85
C TYR A 231 5.97 19.18 -6.97
N ASN A 232 6.31 18.27 -7.89
CA ASN A 232 5.52 17.06 -8.11
C ASN A 232 5.64 16.08 -6.95
N ALA A 233 6.78 16.04 -6.24
CA ALA A 233 6.93 15.26 -5.02
C ALA A 233 5.93 15.70 -3.93
N VAL A 234 5.90 17.00 -3.61
CA VAL A 234 4.94 17.57 -2.65
C VAL A 234 3.50 17.35 -3.10
N SER A 235 3.22 17.56 -4.39
CA SER A 235 1.87 17.35 -4.92
C SER A 235 1.43 15.89 -4.84
N ALA A 236 2.32 14.93 -5.09
CA ALA A 236 2.03 13.51 -4.93
C ALA A 236 1.72 13.13 -3.47
N ALA A 237 2.32 13.81 -2.50
CA ALA A 237 2.08 13.57 -1.08
C ALA A 237 0.81 14.25 -0.54
N ILE A 238 0.46 15.45 -1.05
CA ILE A 238 -0.53 16.33 -0.42
C ILE A 238 -1.79 16.52 -1.27
N HIS A 239 -1.66 16.47 -2.59
CA HIS A 239 -2.71 16.88 -3.53
C HIS A 239 -3.21 15.75 -4.43
N ASP A 240 -2.78 14.49 -4.23
CA ASP A 240 -3.37 13.35 -4.93
C ASP A 240 -4.76 13.06 -4.33
N PRO A 241 -5.87 13.30 -5.05
CA PRO A 241 -7.23 13.24 -4.49
C PRO A 241 -7.67 11.83 -4.10
N ARG A 242 -6.91 10.80 -4.52
CA ARG A 242 -7.20 9.40 -4.19
C ARG A 242 -6.76 9.04 -2.78
N PHE A 243 -5.88 9.84 -2.16
CA PHE A 243 -5.27 9.51 -0.88
C PHE A 243 -5.34 10.69 0.10
N ALA A 244 -5.40 10.39 1.39
CA ALA A 244 -5.20 11.40 2.41
C ALA A 244 -3.75 11.94 2.37
N PRO A 245 -3.50 13.21 2.77
CA PRO A 245 -2.15 13.76 2.83
C PRO A 245 -1.18 12.87 3.61
N VAL A 246 0.04 12.70 3.09
CA VAL A 246 1.11 11.94 3.74
C VAL A 246 1.60 12.68 4.99
N SER A 247 1.77 11.97 6.11
CA SER A 247 2.35 12.56 7.33
C SER A 247 3.88 12.45 7.34
N LEU A 248 4.55 13.25 8.19
CA LEU A 248 6.01 13.22 8.33
C LEU A 248 6.51 11.85 8.76
N GLU A 249 5.79 11.18 9.67
CA GLU A 249 6.14 9.84 10.16
C GLU A 249 6.00 8.78 9.06
N GLU A 250 5.11 8.98 8.09
CA GLU A 250 4.97 8.05 6.97
C GLU A 250 6.17 8.11 6.02
N LEU A 251 6.89 9.24 5.94
CA LEU A 251 7.99 9.44 4.98
C LEU A 251 9.11 8.41 5.14
N GLU A 252 9.37 7.95 6.38
CA GLU A 252 10.36 6.92 6.69
C GLU A 252 9.96 5.52 6.15
N ASP A 253 8.68 5.31 5.81
CA ASP A 253 8.18 4.05 5.26
C ASP A 253 8.02 4.09 3.72
N LEU A 254 8.26 5.24 3.08
CA LEU A 254 8.01 5.44 1.66
C LEU A 254 9.22 5.09 0.80
N THR A 255 8.97 4.32 -0.26
CA THR A 255 9.84 4.29 -1.44
C THR A 255 9.34 5.30 -2.46
N ILE A 256 10.26 5.98 -3.12
CA ILE A 256 9.97 7.06 -4.06
C ILE A 256 10.55 6.64 -5.41
N SER A 257 9.79 6.85 -6.48
CA SER A 257 10.30 6.73 -7.84
C SER A 257 10.01 7.99 -8.62
N VAL A 258 10.95 8.37 -9.48
CA VAL A 258 10.86 9.54 -10.36
C VAL A 258 10.99 9.08 -11.80
N ASP A 259 9.93 9.27 -12.57
CA ASP A 259 9.89 9.00 -14.01
C ASP A 259 10.09 10.32 -14.76
N VAL A 260 11.24 10.49 -15.40
CA VAL A 260 11.53 11.66 -16.24
C VAL A 260 11.11 11.35 -17.68
N LEU A 261 10.21 12.16 -18.23
CA LEU A 261 9.66 11.95 -19.56
C LEU A 261 10.62 12.44 -20.63
N GLU A 262 10.82 11.60 -21.64
CA GLU A 262 11.39 12.03 -22.91
C GLU A 262 10.35 12.77 -23.75
N LYS A 263 10.79 13.46 -24.80
CA LYS A 263 9.90 14.22 -25.68
C LYS A 263 8.92 13.24 -26.37
N PRO A 264 7.60 13.46 -26.28
CA PRO A 264 6.64 12.62 -26.98
C PRO A 264 6.77 12.72 -28.50
N GLU A 265 6.53 11.59 -29.17
CA GLU A 265 6.50 11.45 -30.62
C GLU A 265 5.11 11.01 -31.07
N LYS A 266 4.56 11.66 -32.09
CA LYS A 266 3.28 11.25 -32.68
C LYS A 266 3.43 9.89 -33.35
N ILE A 267 2.39 9.06 -33.22
CA ILE A 267 2.28 7.78 -33.92
C ILE A 267 0.99 7.74 -34.73
N ASP A 268 1.03 7.02 -35.84
CA ASP A 268 -0.13 6.88 -36.72
C ASP A 268 -0.99 5.67 -36.34
N SER A 269 -0.41 4.69 -35.63
CA SER A 269 -1.15 3.51 -35.17
C SER A 269 -0.74 2.93 -33.82
N ILE A 270 -1.69 2.24 -33.17
CA ILE A 270 -1.51 1.52 -31.89
C ILE A 270 -0.43 0.43 -32.00
N GLN A 271 -0.21 -0.15 -33.19
CA GLN A 271 0.84 -1.16 -33.39
C GLN A 271 2.27 -0.61 -33.21
N GLU A 272 2.44 0.71 -33.16
CA GLU A 272 3.72 1.36 -32.86
C GLU A 272 3.99 1.48 -31.35
N LEU A 273 3.04 1.05 -30.50
CA LEU A 273 3.19 0.98 -29.06
C LEU A 273 3.62 -0.42 -28.63
N ASP A 274 4.60 -0.42 -27.74
CA ASP A 274 4.93 -1.57 -26.89
C ASP A 274 4.70 -1.11 -25.44
N PRO A 275 3.71 -1.65 -24.71
CA PRO A 275 3.36 -1.21 -23.36
C PRO A 275 4.51 -1.35 -22.35
N GLN A 276 5.47 -2.24 -22.61
CA GLN A 276 6.63 -2.45 -21.74
C GLN A 276 7.70 -1.37 -21.94
N VAL A 277 7.73 -0.73 -23.12
CA VAL A 277 8.77 0.25 -23.49
C VAL A 277 8.25 1.68 -23.51
N TYR A 278 7.04 1.88 -24.05
CA TYR A 278 6.47 3.20 -24.31
C TYR A 278 5.27 3.50 -23.42
N GLY A 279 5.25 4.70 -22.87
CA GLY A 279 4.02 5.31 -22.38
C GLY A 279 3.22 5.87 -23.54
N VAL A 280 1.93 6.07 -23.31
CA VAL A 280 1.01 6.61 -24.31
C VAL A 280 0.34 7.88 -23.80
N ILE A 281 0.20 8.85 -24.70
CA ILE A 281 -0.62 10.05 -24.53
C ILE A 281 -1.74 9.98 -25.54
N VAL A 282 -2.97 10.13 -25.05
CA VAL A 282 -4.17 10.24 -25.89
C VAL A 282 -4.70 11.67 -25.80
N SER A 283 -5.00 12.28 -26.93
CA SER A 283 -5.54 13.65 -26.98
C SER A 283 -6.81 13.71 -27.84
N CYS A 284 -7.88 14.29 -27.30
CA CYS A 284 -9.10 14.62 -28.03
C CYS A 284 -9.59 16.02 -27.64
N GLY A 285 -9.40 17.00 -28.53
CA GLY A 285 -9.71 18.41 -28.25
C GLY A 285 -8.94 18.91 -27.02
N ARG A 286 -9.65 19.24 -25.94
CA ARG A 286 -9.07 19.67 -24.65
C ARG A 286 -8.80 18.52 -23.67
N LYS A 287 -9.31 17.32 -23.94
CA LYS A 287 -9.09 16.14 -23.09
C LYS A 287 -7.75 15.52 -23.43
N ARG A 288 -6.92 15.27 -22.42
CA ARG A 288 -5.62 14.61 -22.56
C ARG A 288 -5.43 13.59 -21.46
N GLY A 289 -5.05 12.38 -21.83
CA GLY A 289 -4.77 11.27 -20.92
C GLY A 289 -3.38 10.75 -21.13
N LEU A 290 -2.74 10.28 -20.05
CA LEU A 290 -1.42 9.68 -20.10
C LEU A 290 -1.41 8.38 -19.30
N LEU A 291 -0.69 7.39 -19.83
CA LEU A 291 -0.31 6.19 -19.08
C LEU A 291 1.18 5.92 -19.25
N LEU A 292 1.87 5.65 -18.13
CA LEU A 292 3.29 5.34 -18.11
C LEU A 292 3.54 3.91 -18.66
N PRO A 293 4.75 3.63 -19.17
CA PRO A 293 5.13 2.27 -19.58
C PRO A 293 5.29 1.32 -18.39
N ASN A 294 5.31 0.01 -18.69
CA ASN A 294 5.68 -1.07 -17.79
C ASN A 294 4.88 -1.01 -16.47
N LEU A 295 3.55 -1.07 -16.60
CA LEU A 295 2.62 -1.15 -15.48
C LEU A 295 2.08 -2.57 -15.36
N GLU A 296 2.03 -3.08 -14.13
CA GLU A 296 1.47 -4.39 -13.83
C GLU A 296 0.00 -4.47 -14.27
N GLY A 297 -0.36 -5.54 -14.98
CA GLY A 297 -1.71 -5.75 -15.50
C GLY A 297 -2.08 -4.96 -16.76
N VAL A 298 -1.09 -4.39 -17.47
CA VAL A 298 -1.29 -3.74 -18.78
C VAL A 298 -0.38 -4.43 -19.80
N ASP A 299 -0.91 -5.47 -20.43
CA ASP A 299 -0.12 -6.36 -21.29
C ASP A 299 -0.27 -6.02 -22.78
N THR A 300 -1.33 -5.31 -23.16
CA THR A 300 -1.62 -4.96 -24.55
C THR A 300 -1.68 -3.45 -24.79
N SER A 301 -1.33 -3.03 -26.02
CA SER A 301 -1.39 -1.62 -26.43
C SER A 301 -2.82 -1.09 -26.47
N GLU A 302 -3.78 -1.95 -26.78
CA GLU A 302 -5.21 -1.65 -26.75
C GLU A 302 -5.69 -1.34 -25.33
N GLU A 303 -5.33 -2.17 -24.34
CA GLU A 303 -5.61 -1.91 -22.92
C GLU A 303 -4.95 -0.62 -22.46
N GLN A 304 -3.68 -0.41 -22.84
CA GLN A 304 -2.92 0.78 -22.48
C GLN A 304 -3.62 2.07 -22.96
N VAL A 305 -4.06 2.09 -24.22
CA VAL A 305 -4.80 3.22 -24.81
C VAL A 305 -6.18 3.38 -24.17
N ALA A 306 -6.91 2.28 -23.92
CA ALA A 306 -8.23 2.33 -23.30
C ALA A 306 -8.18 2.93 -21.88
N ILE A 307 -7.20 2.53 -21.07
CA ILE A 307 -6.98 3.08 -19.73
C ILE A 307 -6.62 4.57 -19.82
N ALA A 308 -5.77 4.97 -20.77
CA ALA A 308 -5.43 6.38 -20.98
C ALA A 308 -6.66 7.22 -21.37
N LYS A 309 -7.54 6.70 -22.24
CA LYS A 309 -8.81 7.36 -22.61
C LYS A 309 -9.74 7.50 -21.40
N ALA A 310 -9.92 6.43 -20.63
CA ALA A 310 -10.75 6.43 -19.43
C ALA A 310 -10.28 7.49 -18.42
N LYS A 311 -8.97 7.61 -18.18
CA LYS A 311 -8.38 8.64 -17.31
C LYS A 311 -8.64 10.07 -17.78
N ALA A 312 -8.79 10.27 -19.09
CA ALA A 312 -9.09 11.57 -19.68
C ALA A 312 -10.59 11.85 -19.84
N GLY A 313 -11.45 10.88 -19.50
CA GLY A 313 -12.89 10.94 -19.79
C GLY A 313 -13.20 10.98 -21.29
N ILE A 314 -12.39 10.29 -22.11
CA ILE A 314 -12.58 10.14 -23.56
C ILE A 314 -13.31 8.82 -23.82
N ASP A 315 -14.31 8.82 -24.69
CA ASP A 315 -15.06 7.61 -25.02
C ASP A 315 -14.22 6.61 -25.83
N ILE A 316 -14.52 5.31 -25.69
CA ILE A 316 -13.69 4.25 -26.27
C ILE A 316 -13.62 4.33 -27.81
N ASP A 317 -14.72 4.73 -28.45
CA ASP A 317 -14.84 4.86 -29.92
C ASP A 317 -14.39 6.23 -30.44
N GLU A 318 -14.10 7.18 -29.55
CA GLU A 318 -13.73 8.54 -29.93
C GLU A 318 -12.32 8.53 -30.58
N LYS A 319 -12.19 9.20 -31.73
CA LYS A 319 -10.90 9.33 -32.42
C LYS A 319 -9.97 10.23 -31.62
N VAL A 320 -8.75 9.76 -31.39
CA VAL A 320 -7.72 10.46 -30.61
C VAL A 320 -6.45 10.64 -31.43
N VAL A 321 -5.69 11.68 -31.11
CA VAL A 321 -4.28 11.77 -31.50
C VAL A 321 -3.48 10.95 -30.51
N LEU A 322 -2.60 10.08 -31.02
CA LEU A 322 -1.72 9.25 -30.23
C LEU A 322 -0.30 9.80 -30.26
N GLU A 323 0.32 9.86 -29.09
CA GLU A 323 1.75 10.11 -28.95
C GLU A 323 2.34 9.01 -28.05
N ARG A 324 3.55 8.56 -28.35
CA ARG A 324 4.32 7.66 -27.49
C ARG A 324 5.50 8.40 -26.88
N PHE A 325 5.95 7.96 -25.72
CA PHE A 325 7.13 8.52 -25.08
C PHE A 325 7.85 7.45 -24.25
N LYS A 326 9.16 7.63 -24.04
CA LYS A 326 9.95 6.82 -23.11
C LYS A 326 10.10 7.57 -21.79
N VAL A 327 10.42 6.81 -20.74
CA VAL A 327 10.76 7.38 -19.44
C VAL A 327 12.11 6.86 -18.98
N THR A 328 12.89 7.73 -18.37
CA THR A 328 14.00 7.30 -17.52
C THR A 328 13.48 7.21 -16.08
N ARG A 329 13.35 5.98 -15.58
CA ARG A 329 12.88 5.69 -14.21
C ARG A 329 14.05 5.65 -13.24
N TYR A 330 13.92 6.40 -12.15
CA TYR A 330 14.81 6.38 -10.99
C TYR A 330 14.01 5.87 -9.78
N SER A 331 14.56 4.93 -9.01
CA SER A 331 13.89 4.32 -7.85
C SER A 331 14.88 4.01 -6.74
#